data_AF-A0A353DX66-F1
#
_entry.id   AF-A0A353DX66-F1
#
_cell.length_a   1.000
_cell.length_b   1.000
_cell.length_c   1.000
_cell.angle_alpha   90.00
_cell.angle_beta   90.00
_cell.angle_gamma   90.00
#
_symmetry.space_group_name_H-M   'P 1'
#
loop_
_entity.id
_entity.type
_entity.pdbx_description
1 polymer ?
#
loop_
_entity_poly.entity_id
_entity_poly.type
_entity_poly.pdbx_seq_one_letter_code
_entity_poly.pdbx_strand_id
1 'polypeptide(L)'
;AAVIEVMDGNTSIGKWFVATVLDPQSWTHNRSTYSIGMRAKRYYENFSLTLLKATHENYTGTNEPRNFASRVQLRNASTKENRELLIYMNHPLRYQGLTFYQYQMTAGEMVQRQGLEPSSTFQVVKNPTWVTPYLACIMVGAGLTIQFLIHLVGFVRRRSQMKPSL
;
A
#
# COMPACT_ATOMS: atom_id res chain seq x y z
N ALA A 1 -15.78 16.58 10.89
CA ALA A 1 -17.13 16.63 11.50
C ALA A 1 -17.98 17.62 10.71
N ALA A 2 -19.30 17.51 10.79
CA ALA A 2 -20.24 18.41 10.14
C ALA A 2 -21.55 18.48 10.96
N VAL A 3 -22.33 19.54 10.78
CA VAL A 3 -23.72 19.61 11.26
C VAL A 3 -24.63 19.41 10.06
N ILE A 4 -25.57 18.49 10.18
CA ILE A 4 -26.57 18.19 9.14
C ILE A 4 -27.93 18.59 9.68
N GLU A 5 -28.61 19.48 8.96
CA GLU A 5 -30.00 19.83 9.20
C GLU A 5 -30.89 18.98 8.28
N VAL A 6 -31.88 18.30 8.84
CA VAL A 6 -32.84 17.51 8.06
C VAL A 6 -34.15 18.27 7.98
N MET A 7 -34.66 18.40 6.76
CA MET A 7 -35.86 19.17 6.43
C MET A 7 -36.98 18.24 5.95
N ASP A 8 -38.22 18.53 6.35
CA ASP A 8 -39.46 18.02 5.75
C ASP A 8 -40.12 19.17 4.99
N GLY A 9 -39.89 19.23 3.68
CA GLY A 9 -40.22 20.41 2.87
C GLY A 9 -39.47 21.65 3.37
N ASN A 10 -40.22 22.66 3.84
CA ASN A 10 -39.66 23.89 4.42
C ASN A 10 -39.51 23.85 5.95
N THR A 11 -39.87 22.74 6.60
CA THR A 11 -39.83 22.61 8.05
C THR A 11 -38.57 21.87 8.49
N SER A 12 -37.80 22.45 9.41
CA SER A 12 -36.65 21.77 10.01
C SER A 12 -37.12 20.71 11.01
N ILE A 13 -36.75 19.46 10.78
CA ILE A 13 -37.03 18.32 11.68
C ILE A 13 -36.01 18.29 12.83
N GLY A 14 -34.79 18.76 12.58
CA GLY A 14 -33.73 18.81 13.57
C GLY A 14 -32.34 19.03 12.97
N LYS A 15 -31.36 19.14 13.86
CA LYS A 15 -29.93 19.28 13.53
C LYS A 15 -29.13 18.21 14.25
N TRP A 16 -28.29 17.51 13.50
CA TRP A 16 -27.43 16.46 14.02
C TRP A 16 -25.97 16.79 13.75
N PHE A 17 -25.17 16.74 14.80
CA PHE A 17 -23.72 16.82 14.66
C PHE A 17 -23.16 15.43 14.37
N VAL A 18 -22.47 15.29 13.25
CA VAL A 18 -21.88 14.03 12.80
C VAL A 18 -20.36 14.14 12.72
N ALA A 19 -19.67 13.10 13.18
CA ALA A 19 -18.23 12.96 13.10
C ALA A 19 -17.86 11.49 12.90
N THR A 20 -16.69 11.21 12.32
CA THR A 20 -16.21 9.83 12.07
C THR A 20 -15.98 9.01 13.34
N VAL A 21 -15.97 9.66 14.51
CA VAL A 21 -15.80 9.04 15.83
C VAL A 21 -17.11 8.82 16.58
N LEU A 22 -18.24 9.32 16.04
CA LEU A 22 -19.54 9.19 16.67
C LEU A 22 -20.32 8.04 16.05
N ASP A 23 -21.07 7.32 16.89
CA ASP A 23 -22.03 6.34 16.43
C ASP A 23 -23.15 6.99 15.61
N PRO A 24 -23.76 6.23 14.67
CA PRO A 24 -24.92 6.72 13.94
C PRO A 24 -26.04 7.14 14.89
N GLN A 25 -26.55 8.35 14.69
CA GLN A 25 -27.66 8.89 15.47
C GLN A 25 -28.96 8.60 14.75
N SER A 26 -29.96 8.12 15.49
CA SER A 26 -31.24 7.71 14.93
C SER A 26 -32.38 8.58 15.45
N TRP A 27 -33.39 8.80 14.61
CA TRP A 27 -34.63 9.49 14.99
C TRP A 27 -35.83 8.87 14.26
N THR A 28 -37.03 9.07 14.80
CA THR A 28 -38.27 8.63 14.16
C THR A 28 -39.02 9.83 13.60
N HIS A 29 -39.42 9.78 12.33
CA HIS A 29 -40.26 10.78 11.69
C HIS A 29 -41.26 10.09 10.76
N ASN A 30 -42.53 10.51 10.74
CA ASN A 30 -43.59 9.90 9.92
C ASN A 30 -43.65 8.36 9.97
N ARG A 31 -43.58 7.78 11.19
CA ARG A 31 -43.58 6.32 11.47
C ARG A 31 -42.39 5.54 10.89
N SER A 32 -41.36 6.23 10.39
CA SER A 32 -40.13 5.62 9.88
C SER A 32 -38.94 6.01 10.76
N THR A 33 -38.05 5.06 11.03
CA THR A 33 -36.81 5.31 11.77
C THR A 33 -35.67 5.55 10.79
N TYR A 34 -35.03 6.71 10.91
CA TYR A 34 -33.86 7.09 10.13
C TYR A 34 -32.62 7.04 11.00
N SER A 35 -31.47 6.85 10.36
CA SER A 35 -30.16 6.91 11.02
C SER A 35 -29.17 7.69 10.16
N ILE A 36 -28.39 8.55 10.81
CA ILE A 36 -27.37 9.36 10.15
C ILE A 36 -26.02 9.19 10.84
N GLY A 37 -24.97 9.00 10.06
CA GLY A 37 -23.62 8.85 10.54
C GLY A 37 -22.60 9.32 9.52
N MET A 38 -21.39 9.62 9.97
CA MET A 38 -20.29 10.02 9.12
C MET A 38 -19.24 8.90 9.08
N ARG A 39 -18.85 8.48 7.88
CA ARG A 39 -17.79 7.47 7.67
C ARG A 39 -16.75 7.97 6.69
N ALA A 40 -15.52 7.53 6.83
CA ALA A 40 -14.49 7.76 5.82
C ALA A 40 -14.93 7.15 4.47
N LYS A 41 -14.61 7.85 3.38
CA LYS A 41 -14.86 7.35 2.02
C LYS A 41 -14.08 6.06 1.81
N ARG A 42 -14.76 4.99 1.42
CA ARG A 42 -14.14 3.71 1.05
C ARG A 42 -13.81 3.73 -0.43
N TYR A 43 -12.60 3.29 -0.77
CA TYR A 43 -12.17 3.03 -2.14
C TYR A 43 -12.15 1.52 -2.31
N TYR A 44 -13.03 1.02 -3.17
CA TYR A 44 -13.10 -0.40 -3.50
C TYR A 44 -12.24 -0.66 -4.74
N GLU A 45 -11.40 -1.67 -4.66
CA GLU A 45 -10.53 -2.10 -5.76
C GLU A 45 -11.06 -3.40 -6.36
N ASN A 46 -10.66 -3.70 -7.60
CA ASN A 46 -11.07 -4.92 -8.33
C ASN A 46 -10.32 -6.19 -7.88
N PHE A 47 -9.63 -6.12 -6.74
CA PHE A 47 -8.92 -7.22 -6.12
C PHE A 47 -9.12 -7.19 -4.60
N SER A 48 -8.91 -8.32 -3.96
CA SER A 48 -8.99 -8.47 -2.51
C SER A 48 -7.66 -8.96 -1.94
N LEU A 49 -7.30 -8.43 -0.78
CA LEU A 49 -6.21 -8.93 0.06
C LEU A 49 -6.80 -9.57 1.31
N THR A 50 -6.63 -10.87 1.47
CA THR A 50 -7.07 -11.60 2.66
C THR A 50 -5.87 -11.93 3.53
N LEU A 51 -5.91 -11.54 4.80
CA LEU A 51 -4.86 -11.87 5.75
C LEU A 51 -4.95 -13.36 6.11
N LEU A 52 -3.90 -14.13 5.81
CA LEU A 52 -3.82 -15.55 6.15
C LEU A 52 -3.08 -15.77 7.46
N LYS A 53 -2.01 -15.01 7.70
CA LYS A 53 -1.22 -15.07 8.92
C LYS A 53 -0.55 -13.74 9.18
N ALA A 54 -0.64 -13.27 10.42
CA ALA A 54 0.13 -12.14 10.92
C ALA A 54 1.21 -12.67 11.88
N THR A 55 2.46 -12.26 11.67
CA THR A 55 3.61 -12.67 12.48
C THR A 55 4.26 -11.43 13.07
N HIS A 56 4.23 -11.34 14.40
CA HIS A 56 4.91 -10.30 15.17
C HIS A 56 5.89 -10.97 16.15
N GLU A 57 7.19 -10.82 15.91
CA GLU A 57 8.23 -11.32 16.79
C GLU A 57 9.20 -10.17 17.11
N ASN A 58 9.55 -10.02 18.39
CA ASN A 58 10.57 -9.07 18.84
C ASN A 58 11.90 -9.80 19.09
N TYR A 59 13.00 -9.06 19.11
CA TYR A 59 14.25 -9.61 19.62
C TYR A 59 14.13 -9.95 21.10
N THR A 60 14.60 -11.12 21.49
CA THR A 60 14.57 -11.59 22.89
C THR A 60 15.18 -10.56 23.83
N GLY A 61 14.43 -10.15 24.85
CA GLY A 61 14.88 -9.16 25.83
C GLY A 61 14.75 -7.70 25.39
N THR A 62 14.15 -7.42 24.24
CA THR A 62 13.87 -6.04 23.77
C THR A 62 12.43 -5.90 23.28
N ASN A 63 11.98 -4.65 23.11
CA ASN A 63 10.74 -4.34 22.41
C ASN A 63 10.96 -4.05 20.92
N GLU A 64 12.14 -4.35 20.38
CA GLU A 64 12.48 -4.08 18.99
C GLU A 64 11.90 -5.17 18.07
N PRO A 65 11.12 -4.81 17.04
CA PRO A 65 10.50 -5.77 16.14
C PRO A 65 11.57 -6.43 15.27
N ARG A 66 11.68 -7.76 15.39
CA ARG A 66 12.56 -8.61 14.57
C ARG A 66 11.84 -9.08 13.30
N ASN A 67 10.58 -9.46 13.44
CA ASN A 67 9.78 -10.00 12.35
C ASN A 67 8.39 -9.38 12.39
N PHE A 68 8.11 -8.53 11.41
CA PHE A 68 6.82 -7.85 11.26
C PHE A 68 6.29 -8.17 9.86
N ALA A 69 5.52 -9.25 9.75
CA ALA A 69 5.14 -9.83 8.46
C ALA A 69 3.67 -10.25 8.40
N SER A 70 3.02 -9.90 7.30
CA SER A 70 1.67 -10.32 6.95
C SER A 70 1.70 -11.22 5.73
N ARG A 71 1.32 -12.49 5.89
CA ARG A 71 1.03 -13.37 4.76
C ARG A 71 -0.38 -13.08 4.29
N VAL A 72 -0.51 -12.66 3.04
CA VAL A 72 -1.78 -12.28 2.43
C VAL A 72 -2.04 -13.10 1.17
N GLN A 73 -3.31 -13.45 0.95
CA GLN A 73 -3.78 -13.98 -0.32
C GLN A 73 -4.29 -12.82 -1.17
N LEU A 74 -3.68 -12.63 -2.33
CA LEU A 74 -4.17 -11.70 -3.35
C LEU A 74 -5.07 -12.47 -4.31
N ARG A 75 -6.33 -12.00 -4.44
CA ARG A 75 -7.27 -12.50 -5.44
C ARG A 75 -7.76 -11.37 -6.32
N ASN A 76 -7.68 -11.57 -7.63
CA ASN A 76 -8.21 -10.63 -8.62
C ASN A 76 -9.02 -11.42 -9.65
N ALA A 77 -10.34 -11.20 -9.67
CA ALA A 77 -11.24 -11.92 -10.56
C ALA A 77 -11.02 -11.54 -12.04
N SER A 78 -10.67 -10.28 -12.30
CA SER A 78 -10.47 -9.76 -13.66
C SER A 78 -9.23 -10.37 -14.33
N THR A 79 -8.16 -10.58 -13.57
CA THR A 79 -6.91 -11.20 -14.08
C THR A 79 -6.81 -12.69 -13.80
N LYS A 80 -7.80 -13.28 -13.10
CA LYS A 80 -7.79 -14.67 -12.57
C LYS A 80 -6.58 -14.98 -11.68
N GLU A 81 -5.99 -13.95 -11.08
CA GLU A 81 -4.83 -14.11 -10.22
C GLU A 81 -5.27 -14.56 -8.83
N ASN A 82 -4.62 -15.59 -8.32
CA ASN A 82 -4.77 -16.06 -6.94
C ASN A 82 -3.40 -16.55 -6.45
N ARG A 83 -2.77 -15.77 -5.58
CA ARG A 83 -1.45 -16.11 -5.05
C ARG A 83 -1.26 -15.62 -3.63
N GLU A 84 -0.41 -16.32 -2.90
CA GLU A 84 0.04 -15.89 -1.57
C GLU A 84 1.31 -15.05 -1.68
N LEU A 85 1.36 -14.01 -0.85
CA LEU A 85 2.42 -13.02 -0.84
C LEU A 85 2.77 -12.70 0.61
N LEU A 86 4.03 -12.33 0.84
CA LEU A 86 4.48 -11.85 2.14
C LEU A 86 4.73 -10.34 2.05
N ILE A 87 4.06 -9.58 2.91
CA ILE A 87 4.33 -8.15 3.11
C ILE A 87 5.07 -8.03 4.44
N TYR A 88 6.29 -7.52 4.42
CA TYR A 88 7.12 -7.41 5.62
C TYR A 88 7.95 -6.13 5.60
N MET A 89 8.71 -5.88 6.66
CA MET A 89 9.49 -4.64 6.82
C MET A 89 10.32 -4.31 5.59
N ASN A 90 10.18 -3.09 5.08
CA ASN A 90 10.86 -2.56 3.89
C ASN A 90 10.59 -3.30 2.56
N HIS A 91 9.69 -4.29 2.57
CA HIS A 91 9.27 -5.04 1.40
C HIS A 91 7.76 -4.88 1.19
N PRO A 92 7.32 -3.71 0.69
CA PRO A 92 5.92 -3.45 0.43
C PRO A 92 5.43 -4.23 -0.79
N LEU A 93 4.15 -4.57 -0.81
CA LEU A 93 3.50 -5.11 -2.00
C LEU A 93 3.19 -3.95 -2.97
N ARG A 94 3.66 -4.04 -4.20
CA ARG A 94 3.28 -3.14 -5.30
C ARG A 94 2.31 -3.86 -6.23
N TYR A 95 1.09 -3.36 -6.37
CA TYR A 95 0.07 -3.97 -7.21
C TYR A 95 -0.89 -2.92 -7.78
N GLN A 96 -1.14 -2.97 -9.09
CA GLN A 96 -2.03 -2.05 -9.81
C GLN A 96 -1.79 -0.54 -9.52
N GLY A 97 -0.53 -0.13 -9.39
CA GLY A 97 -0.16 1.27 -9.10
C GLY A 97 -0.37 1.68 -7.64
N LEU A 98 -0.75 0.76 -6.76
CA LEU A 98 -0.80 0.92 -5.32
C LEU A 98 0.40 0.25 -4.67
N THR A 99 0.88 0.83 -3.57
CA THR A 99 1.94 0.28 -2.74
C THR A 99 1.42 0.11 -1.31
N PHE A 100 1.46 -1.12 -0.81
CA PHE A 100 0.97 -1.52 0.50
C PHE A 100 2.15 -1.69 1.45
N TYR A 101 2.29 -0.75 2.37
CA TYR A 101 3.26 -0.79 3.45
C TYR A 101 2.64 -1.38 4.71
N GLN A 102 3.41 -2.19 5.41
CA GLN A 102 3.03 -2.70 6.72
C GLN A 102 3.09 -1.55 7.74
N TYR A 103 1.96 -1.19 8.37
CA TYR A 103 1.88 -0.06 9.31
C TYR A 103 1.68 -0.52 10.76
N GLN A 104 0.57 -1.21 11.04
CA GLN A 104 0.25 -1.71 12.37
C GLN A 104 -0.23 -3.16 12.28
N MET A 105 -0.06 -3.91 13.36
CA MET A 105 -0.52 -5.28 13.45
C MET A 105 -0.80 -5.65 14.90
N THR A 106 -1.84 -6.44 15.09
CA THR A 106 -2.10 -7.16 16.33
C THR A 106 -1.85 -8.63 16.03
N ALA A 107 -0.75 -9.19 16.53
CA ALA A 107 -0.36 -10.58 16.32
C ALA A 107 0.55 -11.11 17.43
N GLY A 108 0.80 -12.42 17.42
CA GLY A 108 1.71 -13.08 18.38
C GLY A 108 1.15 -13.10 19.80
N GLU A 109 2.02 -12.85 20.79
CA GLU A 109 1.65 -12.88 22.21
C GLU A 109 0.51 -11.89 22.57
N MET A 110 0.37 -10.77 21.84
CA MET A 110 -0.71 -9.80 22.09
C MET A 110 -2.09 -10.40 21.81
N VAL A 111 -2.22 -11.18 20.74
CA VAL A 111 -3.45 -11.94 20.41
C VAL A 111 -3.72 -13.00 21.48
N GLN A 112 -2.70 -13.75 21.88
CA GLN A 112 -2.83 -14.84 22.83
C GLN A 112 -3.20 -14.38 24.24
N ARG A 113 -2.70 -13.22 24.67
CA ARG A 113 -2.98 -12.67 26.02
C ARG A 113 -4.32 -11.94 26.11
N GLN A 114 -4.81 -11.36 25.00
CA GLN A 114 -6.01 -10.51 25.00
C GLN A 114 -7.23 -11.15 24.32
N GLY A 115 -7.09 -12.36 23.77
CA GLY A 115 -8.19 -13.05 23.05
C GLY A 115 -8.64 -12.33 21.79
N LEU A 116 -7.77 -11.51 21.18
CA LEU A 116 -8.07 -10.72 20.00
C LEU A 116 -7.79 -11.51 18.72
N GLU A 117 -8.56 -11.28 17.67
CA GLU A 117 -8.25 -11.83 16.34
C GLU A 117 -6.98 -11.18 15.76
N PRO A 118 -6.09 -11.96 15.10
CA PRO A 118 -4.95 -11.40 14.39
C PRO A 118 -5.39 -10.39 13.33
N SER A 119 -4.88 -9.17 13.40
CA SER A 119 -5.22 -8.11 12.45
C SER A 119 -3.97 -7.40 11.94
N SER A 120 -4.06 -6.88 10.71
CA SER A 120 -2.98 -6.18 10.05
C SER A 120 -3.53 -4.97 9.31
N THR A 121 -2.91 -3.82 9.54
CA THR A 121 -3.26 -2.54 8.91
C THR A 121 -2.15 -2.15 7.95
N PHE A 122 -2.52 -1.96 6.70
CA PHE A 122 -1.61 -1.50 5.65
C PHE A 122 -1.79 -0.02 5.36
N GLN A 123 -0.69 0.71 5.23
CA GLN A 123 -0.69 2.04 4.65
C GLN A 123 -0.59 1.93 3.13
N VAL A 124 -1.56 2.51 2.43
CA VAL A 124 -1.67 2.40 0.97
C VAL A 124 -1.30 3.73 0.33
N VAL A 125 -0.37 3.70 -0.62
CA VAL A 125 0.09 4.86 -1.38
C VAL A 125 -0.13 4.62 -2.87
N LYS A 126 -0.70 5.61 -3.57
CA LYS A 126 -0.76 5.62 -5.04
C LYS A 126 0.61 5.99 -5.58
N ASN A 127 1.26 5.04 -6.23
CA ASN A 127 2.58 5.23 -6.84
C ASN A 127 2.61 4.59 -8.25
N PRO A 128 1.99 5.26 -9.24
CA PRO A 128 1.94 4.73 -10.61
C PRO A 128 3.32 4.75 -11.30
N THR A 129 4.23 5.65 -10.91
CA THR A 129 5.54 5.89 -11.55
C THR A 129 6.72 5.28 -10.81
N TRP A 130 6.49 4.21 -10.04
CA TRP A 130 7.55 3.53 -9.28
C TRP A 130 8.68 2.97 -10.18
N VAL A 131 8.41 2.74 -11.47
CA VAL A 131 9.38 2.25 -12.46
C VAL A 131 10.29 3.34 -13.05
N THR A 132 9.89 4.61 -12.97
CA THR A 132 10.58 5.72 -13.64
C THR A 132 12.04 5.87 -13.21
N PRO A 133 12.40 5.78 -11.91
CA PRO A 133 13.80 5.86 -11.49
C PRO A 133 14.67 4.76 -12.11
N TYR A 134 14.12 3.54 -12.24
CA TYR A 134 14.84 2.41 -12.82
C TYR A 134 15.11 2.61 -14.31
N LEU A 135 14.11 3.12 -15.05
CA LEU A 135 14.27 3.44 -16.47
C LEU A 135 15.32 4.54 -16.69
N ALA A 136 15.34 5.56 -15.83
CA ALA A 136 16.36 6.62 -15.89
C ALA A 136 17.78 6.06 -15.68
N CYS A 137 17.96 5.21 -14.66
CA CYS A 137 19.26 4.56 -14.40
C CYS A 137 19.71 3.68 -15.58
N ILE A 138 18.80 2.91 -16.18
CA ILE A 138 19.10 2.09 -17.36
C ILE A 138 19.51 2.96 -18.55
N MET A 139 18.79 4.07 -18.78
CA MET A 139 19.10 4.99 -19.87
C MET A 139 20.49 5.61 -19.71
N VAL A 140 20.82 6.10 -18.52
CA VAL A 140 22.15 6.66 -18.21
C VAL A 140 23.24 5.59 -18.34
N GLY A 141 23.01 4.40 -17.76
CA GLY A 141 23.95 3.28 -17.84
C GLY A 141 24.23 2.87 -19.28
N ALA A 142 23.18 2.72 -20.10
CA ALA A 142 23.32 2.39 -21.52
C ALA A 142 24.11 3.46 -22.29
N GLY A 143 23.82 4.74 -22.04
CA GLY A 143 24.56 5.85 -22.66
C GLY A 143 26.06 5.80 -22.34
N LEU A 144 26.41 5.60 -21.07
CA LEU A 144 27.81 5.48 -20.64
C LEU A 144 28.50 4.25 -21.23
N THR A 145 27.81 3.10 -21.31
CA THR A 145 28.34 1.88 -21.93
C THR A 145 28.64 2.10 -23.42
N ILE A 146 27.72 2.73 -24.17
CA ILE A 146 27.92 3.02 -25.59
C ILE A 146 29.09 3.99 -25.78
N GLN A 147 29.14 5.08 -25.01
CA GLN A 147 30.22 6.07 -25.04
C GLN A 147 31.59 5.41 -24.84
N PHE A 148 31.70 4.55 -23.81
CA PHE A 148 32.92 3.83 -23.50
C PHE A 148 33.34 2.90 -24.63
N LEU A 149 32.40 2.13 -25.20
CA LEU A 149 32.69 1.19 -26.30
C LEU A 149 33.16 1.91 -27.57
N ILE A 150 32.57 3.07 -27.92
CA ILE A 150 33.02 3.88 -29.06
C ILE A 150 34.48 4.30 -28.88
N HIS A 151 34.84 4.82 -27.70
CA HIS A 151 36.21 5.22 -27.39
C HIS A 151 37.18 4.04 -27.38
N LEU A 152 36.78 2.91 -26.79
CA LEU A 152 37.59 1.70 -26.71
C LEU A 152 37.91 1.14 -28.10
N VAL A 153 36.89 0.96 -28.95
CA VAL A 153 37.08 0.45 -30.33
C VAL A 153 37.92 1.44 -31.15
N GLY A 154 37.68 2.75 -30.99
CA GLY A 154 38.49 3.79 -31.62
C GLY A 154 39.96 3.78 -31.20
N PHE A 155 40.25 3.46 -29.93
CA PHE A 155 41.61 3.31 -29.41
C PHE A 155 42.30 2.05 -29.94
N VAL A 156 41.61 0.90 -29.90
CA VAL A 156 42.16 -0.38 -30.39
C VAL A 156 42.49 -0.32 -31.88
N ARG A 157 41.61 0.27 -32.71
CA ARG A 157 41.85 0.46 -34.14
C ARG A 157 43.05 1.36 -34.43
N ARG A 158 43.23 2.44 -33.66
CA ARG A 158 44.41 3.32 -33.82
C ARG A 158 45.71 2.60 -33.46
N ARG A 159 45.71 1.77 -32.41
CA ARG A 159 46.89 1.00 -32.01
C ARG A 159 47.29 -0.04 -33.05
N SER A 160 46.34 -0.67 -33.74
CA SER A 160 46.65 -1.66 -34.79
C SER A 160 47.21 -1.04 -36.08
N GLN A 161 46.99 0.27 -36.31
CA GLN A 161 47.52 0.98 -37.47
C GLN A 161 48.95 1.50 -37.27
N MET A 162 49.44 1.56 -36.03
CA MET A 162 50.87 1.76 -35.76
C MET A 162 51.63 0.45 -36.03
N LYS A 163 51.94 0.17 -37.30
CA LYS A 163 52.96 -0.81 -37.67
C LYS A 163 54.33 -0.32 -37.16
N PRO A 164 55.16 -1.17 -36.54
CA PRO A 164 56.52 -0.78 -36.19
C PRO A 164 57.27 -0.50 -37.50
N SER A 165 57.80 0.71 -37.64
CA SER A 165 58.76 1.02 -38.70
C SER A 165 60.01 0.19 -38.45
N LEU A 166 60.29 -0.76 -39.35
CA LEU A 166 61.57 -1.43 -39.50
C LEU A 166 62.62 -0.46 -40.05
#